data_AF-A0A2A5XI56-F1
#
_entry.id   AF-A0A2A5XI56-F1
#
_cell.length_a   1.000
_cell.length_b   1.000
_cell.length_c   1.000
_cell.angle_alpha   90.00
_cell.angle_beta   90.00
_cell.angle_gamma   90.00
#
_symmetry.space_group_name_H-M   'P 1'
#
loop_
_entity.id
_entity.type
_entity.pdbx_description
1 polymer ?
#
loop_
_entity_poly.entity_id
_entity_poly.type
_entity_poly.pdbx_seq_one_letter_code
_entity_poly.pdbx_strand_id
1 'polypeptide(L)'
;MFNKIFFYAFTLLFFQLINAQVNFGDLKTEFSNLSLSVGYGYNSPSIYTSTLRENIDEADVRHCLIKNNFCDENTNSLLSTCPVGEQFSFRLGNSNNGSQSEKMSFTFKINSDNIKGLLYYKYALVLQKSLIDTLSTHQSKFRVLIYLNNELLVEPIEINANSNSQKLNTYEQQPNRHIKWKDWSVEYIDLSKFSINDQLRIDFETYDCAVGQSFGYAYLFPGYLDQAIKSY
;
A
#
# COMPACT_ATOMS: atom_id res chain seq x y z
N MET A 1 -67.84 -5.74 -24.97
CA MET A 1 -66.70 -4.93 -25.47
C MET A 1 -65.72 -4.77 -24.32
N PHE A 2 -64.64 -5.55 -24.30
CA PHE A 2 -63.71 -5.67 -23.17
C PHE A 2 -62.59 -4.60 -23.26
N ASN A 3 -62.43 -3.79 -22.21
CA ASN A 3 -61.27 -2.94 -22.00
C ASN A 3 -60.06 -3.79 -21.56
N LYS A 4 -58.94 -3.68 -22.28
CA LYS A 4 -57.63 -4.15 -21.81
C LYS A 4 -56.68 -2.96 -21.74
N ILE A 5 -56.43 -2.49 -20.53
CA ILE A 5 -55.35 -1.56 -20.20
C ILE A 5 -54.07 -2.40 -20.05
N PHE A 6 -53.08 -2.17 -20.91
CA PHE A 6 -51.75 -2.75 -20.76
C PHE A 6 -50.93 -1.88 -19.80
N PHE A 7 -50.65 -2.39 -18.61
CA PHE A 7 -49.65 -1.83 -17.70
C PHE A 7 -48.26 -2.33 -18.15
N TYR A 8 -47.40 -1.44 -18.64
CA TYR A 8 -45.98 -1.75 -18.77
C TYR A 8 -45.31 -1.56 -17.41
N ALA A 9 -45.06 -2.66 -16.72
CA ALA A 9 -44.22 -2.67 -15.53
C ALA A 9 -42.75 -2.49 -15.96
N PHE A 10 -42.19 -1.31 -15.72
CA PHE A 10 -40.77 -1.04 -15.91
C PHE A 10 -40.02 -1.60 -14.69
N THR A 11 -39.51 -2.83 -14.78
CA THR A 11 -38.63 -3.40 -13.76
C THR A 11 -37.27 -2.72 -13.84
N LEU A 12 -37.04 -1.75 -12.95
CA LEU A 12 -35.72 -1.22 -12.63
C LEU A 12 -34.87 -2.35 -12.04
N LEU A 13 -34.02 -2.95 -12.88
CA LEU A 13 -32.93 -3.82 -12.44
C LEU A 13 -31.89 -2.95 -11.73
N PHE A 14 -32.00 -2.90 -10.40
CA PHE A 14 -30.89 -2.47 -9.55
C PHE A 14 -29.76 -3.49 -9.70
N PHE A 15 -28.73 -3.14 -10.47
CA PHE A 15 -27.44 -3.83 -10.39
C PHE A 15 -26.86 -3.58 -8.99
N GLN A 16 -26.90 -4.58 -8.13
CA GLN A 16 -26.07 -4.55 -6.93
C GLN A 16 -24.61 -4.74 -7.38
N LEU A 17 -23.78 -3.73 -7.13
CA LEU A 17 -22.33 -3.86 -7.18
C LEU A 17 -21.92 -4.90 -6.14
N ILE A 18 -21.64 -6.11 -6.59
CA ILE A 18 -21.02 -7.14 -5.75
C ILE A 18 -19.58 -6.66 -5.52
N ASN A 19 -19.33 -6.01 -4.38
CA ASN A 19 -17.96 -5.84 -3.89
C ASN A 19 -17.43 -7.24 -3.58
N ALA A 20 -16.60 -7.78 -4.48
CA ALA A 20 -15.87 -9.01 -4.23
C ALA A 20 -14.85 -8.74 -3.13
N GLN A 21 -15.17 -9.13 -1.91
CA GLN A 21 -14.18 -9.23 -0.84
C GLN A 21 -13.37 -10.49 -1.12
N VAL A 22 -12.09 -10.33 -1.48
CA VAL A 22 -11.23 -11.50 -1.66
C VAL A 22 -10.78 -12.04 -0.31
N ASN A 23 -10.97 -13.35 -0.15
CA ASN A 23 -10.33 -14.09 0.92
C ASN A 23 -8.83 -14.12 0.64
N PHE A 24 -8.05 -13.59 1.58
CA PHE A 24 -6.59 -13.55 1.51
C PHE A 24 -5.91 -14.90 1.22
N GLY A 25 -6.61 -16.02 1.48
CA GLY A 25 -6.12 -17.37 1.19
C GLY A 25 -5.99 -17.73 -0.29
N ASP A 26 -6.62 -17.01 -1.21
CA ASP A 26 -6.57 -17.30 -2.65
C ASP A 26 -5.40 -16.59 -3.37
N LEU A 27 -4.77 -15.61 -2.72
CA LEU A 27 -3.44 -15.17 -3.08
C LEU A 27 -2.48 -16.26 -2.57
N LYS A 28 -2.05 -17.17 -3.45
CA LYS A 28 -0.91 -18.08 -3.22
C LYS A 28 0.40 -17.31 -3.09
N THR A 29 0.43 -16.39 -2.16
CA THR A 29 1.61 -15.68 -1.71
C THR A 29 1.65 -16.01 -0.22
N GLU A 30 2.84 -16.22 0.35
CA GLU A 30 3.05 -16.73 1.72
C GLU A 30 2.62 -15.74 2.84
N PHE A 31 1.63 -14.88 2.56
CA PHE A 31 1.16 -13.73 3.33
C PHE A 31 -0.11 -14.03 4.14
N SER A 32 -0.24 -15.27 4.63
CA SER A 32 -1.36 -15.69 5.49
C SER A 32 -1.45 -14.92 6.83
N ASN A 33 -0.42 -14.14 7.17
CA ASN A 33 -0.35 -13.29 8.37
C ASN A 33 -0.30 -11.79 8.03
N LEU A 34 -1.04 -11.37 7.01
CA LEU A 34 -1.25 -9.95 6.73
C LEU A 34 -2.27 -9.38 7.74
N SER A 35 -1.97 -8.22 8.31
CA SER A 35 -2.98 -7.42 9.01
C SER A 35 -3.00 -5.98 8.50
N LEU A 36 -4.20 -5.40 8.48
CA LEU A 36 -4.43 -4.04 8.03
C LEU A 36 -4.90 -3.21 9.22
N SER A 37 -4.44 -1.97 9.28
CA SER A 37 -4.93 -1.00 10.26
C SER A 37 -5.06 0.36 9.63
N VAL A 38 -6.02 1.12 10.15
CA VAL A 38 -6.19 2.53 9.85
C VAL A 38 -5.97 3.35 11.10
N GLY A 39 -5.73 4.64 10.90
CA GLY A 39 -5.51 5.61 11.93
C GLY A 39 -5.88 6.99 11.47
N TYR A 40 -5.83 7.91 12.42
CA TYR A 40 -5.97 9.34 12.23
C TYR A 40 -4.98 10.05 13.13
N GLY A 41 -4.63 11.26 12.72
CA GLY A 41 -3.54 11.97 13.34
C GLY A 41 -2.22 11.30 13.01
N TYR A 42 -1.13 12.03 13.21
CA TYR A 42 0.21 11.65 12.77
C TYR A 42 0.87 10.55 13.64
N ASN A 43 0.05 9.59 14.08
CA ASN A 43 0.37 8.45 14.93
C ASN A 43 0.32 7.14 14.14
N SER A 44 1.09 6.16 14.59
CA SER A 44 1.04 4.81 14.00
C SER A 44 -0.39 4.25 14.01
N PRO A 45 -0.89 3.75 12.87
CA PRO A 45 -2.22 3.17 12.76
C PRO A 45 -2.40 1.98 13.73
N SER A 46 -3.50 1.97 14.46
CA SER A 46 -3.79 0.95 15.49
C SER A 46 -5.21 0.40 15.44
N ILE A 47 -6.09 0.97 14.61
CA ILE A 47 -7.47 0.49 14.45
C ILE A 47 -7.45 -0.61 13.39
N TYR A 48 -7.54 -1.87 13.81
CA TYR A 48 -7.59 -3.00 12.90
C TYR A 48 -8.77 -2.91 11.94
N THR A 49 -8.52 -3.29 10.69
CA THR A 49 -9.54 -3.42 9.65
C THR A 49 -9.26 -4.66 8.81
N SER A 50 -10.31 -5.27 8.26
CA SER A 50 -10.20 -6.33 7.26
C SER A 50 -10.59 -5.87 5.87
N THR A 51 -10.91 -4.57 5.71
CA THR A 51 -11.35 -4.00 4.45
C THR A 51 -10.17 -3.90 3.49
N LEU A 52 -10.17 -4.78 2.49
CA LEU A 52 -9.33 -4.68 1.30
C LEU A 52 -10.28 -4.69 0.10
N ARG A 53 -10.26 -3.63 -0.71
CA ARG A 53 -11.04 -3.60 -1.95
C ARG A 53 -10.18 -4.02 -3.14
N GLU A 54 -10.79 -4.46 -4.23
CA GLU A 54 -10.07 -4.91 -5.42
C GLU A 54 -10.23 -3.95 -6.59
N ASN A 55 -9.13 -3.67 -7.30
CA ASN A 55 -9.10 -2.90 -8.56
C ASN A 55 -9.82 -1.55 -8.49
N ILE A 56 -9.78 -0.89 -7.33
CA ILE A 56 -10.41 0.40 -7.11
C ILE A 56 -9.34 1.42 -6.73
N ASP A 57 -9.03 2.31 -7.67
CA ASP A 57 -8.25 3.52 -7.43
C ASP A 57 -9.17 4.71 -7.10
N GLU A 58 -10.07 4.53 -6.14
CA GLU A 58 -10.93 5.61 -5.64
C GLU A 58 -10.29 6.29 -4.45
N ALA A 59 -10.54 7.59 -4.33
CA ALA A 59 -10.00 8.43 -3.25
C ALA A 59 -10.48 7.96 -1.85
N ASP A 60 -11.61 7.27 -1.73
CA ASP A 60 -12.14 6.82 -0.43
C ASP A 60 -11.59 5.45 0.02
N VAL A 61 -10.80 4.77 -0.81
CA VAL A 61 -10.34 3.40 -0.53
C VAL A 61 -8.94 3.40 0.06
N ARG A 62 -8.86 3.13 1.37
CA ARG A 62 -7.63 3.19 2.18
C ARG A 62 -6.71 1.97 2.05
N HIS A 63 -7.25 0.84 1.62
CA HIS A 63 -6.48 -0.38 1.32
C HIS A 63 -7.08 -1.04 0.08
N CYS A 64 -6.26 -1.21 -0.96
CA CYS A 64 -6.70 -1.83 -2.21
C CYS A 64 -5.71 -2.88 -2.70
N LEU A 65 -6.21 -3.97 -3.29
CA LEU A 65 -5.44 -4.90 -4.11
C LEU A 65 -5.64 -4.53 -5.58
N ILE A 66 -4.56 -4.18 -6.26
CA ILE A 66 -4.54 -3.86 -7.68
C ILE A 66 -4.09 -5.11 -8.43
N LYS A 67 -4.93 -5.69 -9.29
CA LYS A 67 -4.62 -6.85 -10.15
C LYS A 67 -4.52 -6.49 -11.64
N ASN A 68 -5.12 -5.37 -12.03
CA ASN A 68 -5.01 -4.83 -13.37
C ASN A 68 -4.04 -3.67 -13.32
N ASN A 69 -2.84 -3.83 -13.89
CA ASN A 69 -1.86 -2.75 -13.88
C ASN A 69 -2.35 -1.56 -14.72
N PHE A 70 -2.27 -0.35 -14.17
CA PHE A 70 -2.49 0.91 -14.87
C PHE A 70 -1.47 1.95 -14.40
N CYS A 71 -1.58 3.18 -14.87
CA CYS A 71 -0.71 4.27 -14.42
C CYS A 71 -1.47 5.21 -13.48
N ASP A 72 -0.86 5.55 -12.36
CA ASP A 72 -1.41 6.42 -11.34
C ASP A 72 -1.69 7.83 -11.88
N GLU A 73 -2.95 8.24 -11.84
CA GLU A 73 -3.38 9.52 -12.41
C GLU A 73 -2.84 10.74 -11.66
N ASN A 74 -2.57 10.64 -10.35
CA ASN A 74 -1.99 11.75 -9.57
C ASN A 74 -0.57 12.05 -10.03
N THR A 75 0.13 11.06 -10.58
CA THR A 75 1.49 11.21 -11.11
C THR A 75 1.54 11.69 -12.56
N ASN A 76 0.44 12.26 -13.08
CA ASN A 76 0.26 12.54 -14.50
C ASN A 76 0.43 11.27 -15.36
N SER A 77 -0.03 10.13 -14.81
CA SER A 77 0.07 8.80 -15.42
C SER A 77 1.51 8.34 -15.72
N LEU A 78 2.49 8.76 -14.90
CA LEU A 78 3.89 8.39 -15.08
C LEU A 78 4.35 7.22 -14.19
N LEU A 79 3.62 6.90 -13.13
CA LEU A 79 3.92 5.78 -12.24
C LEU A 79 3.00 4.59 -12.51
N SER A 80 3.57 3.44 -12.87
CA SER A 80 2.86 2.16 -12.96
C SER A 80 2.40 1.70 -11.57
N THR A 81 1.16 1.24 -11.42
CA THR A 81 0.61 0.79 -10.12
C THR A 81 1.06 -0.60 -9.72
N CYS A 82 1.58 -1.41 -10.66
CA CYS A 82 2.26 -2.67 -10.37
C CYS A 82 3.74 -2.57 -10.78
N PRO A 83 4.64 -3.25 -10.03
CA PRO A 83 6.03 -3.34 -10.41
C PRO A 83 6.20 -4.16 -11.68
N VAL A 84 7.24 -3.87 -12.46
CA VAL A 84 7.59 -4.65 -13.65
C VAL A 84 7.76 -6.12 -13.28
N GLY A 85 7.09 -6.99 -14.04
CA GLY A 85 7.12 -8.45 -13.86
C GLY A 85 6.10 -9.00 -12.87
N GLU A 86 5.40 -8.15 -12.10
CA GLU A 86 4.37 -8.60 -11.16
C GLU A 86 2.96 -8.34 -11.69
N GLN A 87 2.03 -9.20 -11.27
CA GLN A 87 0.63 -9.14 -11.71
C GLN A 87 -0.28 -8.36 -10.77
N PHE A 88 0.22 -7.99 -9.59
CA PHE A 88 -0.56 -7.24 -8.62
C PHE A 88 0.32 -6.34 -7.76
N SER A 89 -0.32 -5.46 -7.01
CA SER A 89 0.26 -4.73 -5.88
C SER A 89 -0.82 -4.40 -4.86
N PHE A 90 -0.42 -4.04 -3.65
CA PHE A 90 -1.31 -3.44 -2.68
C PHE A 90 -1.13 -1.94 -2.69
N ARG A 91 -2.22 -1.18 -2.80
CA ARG A 91 -2.24 0.25 -2.47
C ARG A 91 -2.58 0.42 -0.98
N LEU A 92 -1.71 1.11 -0.27
CA LEU A 92 -1.86 1.49 1.13
C LEU A 92 -2.04 3.01 1.20
N GLY A 93 -3.16 3.48 1.74
CA GLY A 93 -3.57 4.88 1.69
C GLY A 93 -4.39 5.23 0.44
N ASN A 94 -4.73 6.52 0.32
CA ASN A 94 -5.55 7.06 -0.75
C ASN A 94 -5.15 8.50 -1.09
N SER A 95 -5.81 9.11 -2.07
CA SER A 95 -5.58 10.50 -2.50
C SER A 95 -6.49 11.51 -1.81
N ASN A 96 -7.14 11.15 -0.69
CA ASN A 96 -7.93 12.07 0.11
C ASN A 96 -7.07 12.69 1.20
N ASN A 97 -7.33 13.96 1.48
CA ASN A 97 -6.76 14.58 2.67
C ASN A 97 -7.65 14.27 3.88
N GLY A 98 -7.05 14.14 5.06
CA GLY A 98 -7.82 14.08 6.30
C GLY A 98 -7.04 13.68 7.54
N SER A 99 -5.71 13.87 7.51
CA SER A 99 -4.79 13.36 8.54
C SER A 99 -4.93 11.86 8.72
N GLN A 100 -5.18 11.15 7.62
CA GLN A 100 -5.33 9.71 7.56
C GLN A 100 -3.97 9.03 7.69
N SER A 101 -3.95 7.85 8.30
CA SER A 101 -2.79 6.96 8.28
C SER A 101 -3.20 5.50 8.12
N GLU A 102 -2.41 4.73 7.39
CA GLU A 102 -2.70 3.33 7.07
C GLU A 102 -1.48 2.47 7.32
N LYS A 103 -1.72 1.25 7.80
CA LYS A 103 -0.69 0.26 8.03
C LYS A 103 -1.05 -1.06 7.36
N MET A 104 -0.03 -1.67 6.79
CA MET A 104 -0.04 -3.06 6.36
C MET A 104 1.12 -3.76 7.07
N SER A 105 0.79 -4.76 7.87
CA SER A 105 1.76 -5.55 8.63
C SER A 105 1.84 -6.95 8.06
N PHE A 106 3.06 -7.41 7.80
CA PHE A 106 3.34 -8.77 7.37
C PHE A 106 4.25 -9.48 8.36
N THR A 107 3.93 -10.72 8.71
CA THR A 107 4.75 -11.55 9.59
C THR A 107 5.27 -12.79 8.86
N PHE A 108 6.59 -13.00 8.93
CA PHE A 108 7.30 -14.12 8.31
C PHE A 108 8.05 -14.92 9.38
N LYS A 109 7.73 -16.21 9.48
CA LYS A 109 8.41 -17.14 10.40
C LYS A 109 9.58 -17.82 9.68
N ILE A 110 10.76 -17.75 10.28
CA ILE A 110 11.96 -18.39 9.75
C ILE A 110 11.99 -19.85 10.23
N ASN A 111 12.22 -20.76 9.30
CA ASN A 111 12.30 -22.20 9.54
C ASN A 111 13.46 -22.82 8.73
N SER A 112 13.65 -24.14 8.86
CA SER A 112 14.71 -24.86 8.14
C SER A 112 14.64 -24.73 6.63
N ASP A 113 13.43 -24.56 6.09
CA ASP A 113 13.15 -24.62 4.66
C ASP A 113 13.41 -23.27 3.99
N ASN A 114 13.23 -22.16 4.73
CA ASN A 114 13.33 -20.81 4.18
C ASN A 114 14.54 -19.99 4.66
N ILE A 115 15.31 -20.46 5.66
CA ILE A 115 16.44 -19.71 6.24
C ILE A 115 17.54 -19.35 5.24
N LYS A 116 17.61 -20.03 4.09
CA LYS A 116 18.55 -19.70 3.02
C LYS A 116 17.99 -18.75 1.98
N GLY A 117 16.72 -18.38 2.05
CA GLY A 117 16.09 -17.51 1.07
C GLY A 117 16.33 -16.01 1.30
N LEU A 118 15.76 -15.21 0.40
CA LEU A 118 15.65 -13.76 0.53
C LEU A 118 14.18 -13.38 0.68
N LEU A 119 13.85 -12.69 1.75
CA LEU A 119 12.60 -11.95 1.82
C LEU A 119 12.82 -10.60 1.11
N TYR A 120 11.87 -10.17 0.30
CA TYR A 120 11.97 -8.87 -0.36
C TYR A 120 10.64 -8.15 -0.38
N TYR A 121 10.71 -6.83 -0.51
CA TYR A 121 9.53 -6.03 -0.80
C TYR A 121 9.89 -5.00 -1.86
N LYS A 122 8.98 -4.84 -2.81
CA LYS A 122 9.00 -3.76 -3.78
C LYS A 122 8.04 -2.68 -3.30
N TYR A 123 8.41 -1.43 -3.49
CA TYR A 123 7.55 -0.30 -3.15
C TYR A 123 7.70 0.86 -4.14
N ALA A 124 6.59 1.55 -4.37
CA ALA A 124 6.52 2.87 -4.97
C ALA A 124 5.66 3.76 -4.05
N LEU A 125 5.80 5.07 -4.13
CA LEU A 125 5.08 6.00 -3.25
C LEU A 125 4.64 7.25 -4.00
N VAL A 126 3.50 7.80 -3.59
CA VAL A 126 2.97 9.07 -4.06
C VAL A 126 2.64 9.92 -2.84
N LEU A 127 3.26 11.10 -2.77
CA LEU A 127 3.14 12.04 -1.68
C LEU A 127 2.75 13.40 -2.24
N GLN A 128 1.68 13.98 -1.73
CA GLN A 128 1.36 15.36 -2.03
C GLN A 128 2.09 16.29 -1.05
N LYS A 129 2.64 17.38 -1.57
CA LYS A 129 3.22 18.49 -0.81
C LYS A 129 2.42 19.76 -1.05
N SER A 130 1.77 20.27 -0.01
CA SER A 130 1.21 21.62 0.02
C SER A 130 2.23 22.60 0.61
N LEU A 131 2.47 23.74 -0.03
CA LEU A 131 3.34 24.79 0.53
C LEU A 131 2.71 25.56 1.70
N ILE A 132 1.43 25.30 2.00
CA ILE A 132 0.79 25.79 3.24
C ILE A 132 1.32 25.02 4.46
N ASP A 133 1.72 23.75 4.28
CA ASP A 133 2.34 22.96 5.33
C ASP A 133 3.85 23.22 5.32
N THR A 134 4.28 24.22 6.08
CA THR A 134 5.68 24.65 6.13
C THR A 134 6.52 23.84 7.12
N LEU A 135 5.89 23.02 7.98
CA LEU A 135 6.61 22.23 8.97
C LEU A 135 7.03 20.90 8.37
N SER A 136 8.34 20.73 8.20
CA SER A 136 8.91 19.50 7.63
C SER A 136 8.55 18.24 8.40
N THR A 137 8.27 18.35 9.70
CA THR A 137 7.92 17.24 10.58
C THR A 137 6.50 16.72 10.40
N HIS A 138 5.63 17.45 9.68
CA HIS A 138 4.21 17.14 9.55
C HIS A 138 3.80 16.74 8.14
N GLN A 139 4.73 16.53 7.22
CA GLN A 139 4.41 16.22 5.82
C GLN A 139 3.83 14.83 5.65
N SER A 140 3.13 14.60 4.53
CA SER A 140 2.79 13.22 4.14
C SER A 140 4.07 12.38 4.02
N LYS A 141 3.98 11.13 4.48
CA LYS A 141 5.14 10.24 4.59
C LYS A 141 4.80 8.78 4.45
N PHE A 142 5.83 8.02 4.12
CA PHE A 142 5.86 6.57 4.09
C PHE A 142 6.93 6.07 5.06
N ARG A 143 6.63 5.01 5.81
CA ARG A 143 7.57 4.38 6.74
C ARG A 143 7.62 2.87 6.55
N VAL A 144 8.80 2.30 6.77
CA VAL A 144 9.00 0.86 6.92
C VAL A 144 9.66 0.59 8.27
N LEU A 145 9.00 -0.21 9.10
CA LEU A 145 9.53 -0.67 10.38
C LEU A 145 9.70 -2.19 10.31
N ILE A 146 10.88 -2.68 10.67
CA ILE A 146 11.19 -4.12 10.66
C ILE A 146 11.47 -4.54 12.09
N TYR A 147 10.73 -5.53 12.57
CA TYR A 147 10.86 -6.10 13.89
C TYR A 147 11.36 -7.54 13.80
N LEU A 148 12.27 -7.91 14.71
CA LEU A 148 12.68 -9.28 14.97
C LEU A 148 12.16 -9.66 16.36
N ASN A 149 11.32 -10.70 16.44
CA ASN A 149 10.76 -11.18 17.70
C ASN A 149 10.10 -10.06 18.55
N ASN A 150 9.39 -9.14 17.87
CA ASN A 150 8.73 -7.94 18.40
C ASN A 150 9.66 -6.79 18.84
N GLU A 151 10.97 -6.91 18.66
CA GLU A 151 11.94 -5.84 18.88
C GLU A 151 12.30 -5.16 17.56
N LEU A 152 12.42 -3.82 17.56
CA LEU A 152 12.79 -3.08 16.35
C LEU A 152 14.21 -3.48 15.94
N LEU A 153 14.36 -4.02 14.72
CA LEU A 153 15.61 -4.59 14.24
C LEU A 153 16.58 -3.52 13.72
N VAL A 154 16.05 -2.50 13.02
CA VAL A 154 16.81 -1.42 12.40
C VAL A 154 16.09 -0.08 12.53
N GLU A 155 16.83 1.02 12.37
CA GLU A 155 16.24 2.36 12.26
C GLU A 155 15.18 2.37 11.14
N PRO A 156 13.98 2.93 11.39
CA PRO A 156 12.93 2.96 10.40
C PRO A 156 13.35 3.71 9.14
N ILE A 157 12.99 3.15 7.98
CA ILE A 157 13.07 3.89 6.72
C ILE A 157 11.90 4.87 6.72
N GLU A 158 12.17 6.16 6.54
CA GLU A 158 11.13 7.19 6.42
C GLU A 158 11.39 8.06 5.18
N ILE A 159 10.34 8.23 4.36
CA ILE A 159 10.35 9.07 3.18
C ILE A 159 9.17 10.02 3.29
N ASN A 160 9.44 11.33 3.34
CA ASN A 160 8.41 12.35 3.39
C ASN A 160 8.47 13.27 2.16
N ALA A 161 7.40 14.05 1.94
CA ALA A 161 7.29 14.91 0.77
C ALA A 161 8.33 16.06 0.73
N ASN A 162 8.96 16.36 1.87
CA ASN A 162 10.06 17.32 1.97
C ASN A 162 11.45 16.69 1.88
N SER A 163 11.54 15.36 1.73
CA SER A 163 12.81 14.67 1.63
C SER A 163 13.58 15.14 0.39
N ASN A 164 14.76 15.69 0.63
CA ASN A 164 15.75 15.99 -0.40
C ASN A 164 16.81 14.86 -0.49
N SER A 165 16.81 13.92 0.45
CA SER A 165 17.78 12.82 0.50
C SER A 165 17.46 11.71 -0.50
N GLN A 166 16.21 11.62 -0.94
CA GLN A 166 15.80 10.74 -2.02
C GLN A 166 15.36 11.55 -3.23
N LYS A 167 15.85 11.17 -4.42
CA LYS A 167 15.43 11.78 -5.68
C LYS A 167 13.99 11.34 -5.98
N LEU A 168 13.03 12.19 -5.62
CA LEU A 168 11.62 12.04 -5.97
C LEU A 168 11.34 12.77 -7.28
N ASN A 169 10.61 12.12 -8.17
CA ASN A 169 9.99 12.80 -9.30
C ASN A 169 8.99 13.83 -8.76
N THR A 170 8.80 14.94 -9.47
CA THR A 170 7.92 16.02 -9.02
C THR A 170 7.10 16.56 -10.19
N TYR A 171 5.80 16.76 -9.93
CA TYR A 171 4.85 17.39 -10.83
C TYR A 171 4.08 18.45 -10.04
N GLU A 172 4.01 19.66 -10.57
CA GLU A 172 3.16 20.71 -9.99
C GLU A 172 1.73 20.50 -10.49
N GLN A 173 0.87 19.99 -9.62
CA GLN A 173 -0.54 19.74 -9.94
C GLN A 173 -1.32 21.05 -10.07
N GLN A 174 -0.98 22.04 -9.25
CA GLN A 174 -1.52 23.40 -9.23
C GLN A 174 -0.58 24.30 -8.40
N PRO A 175 -0.72 25.64 -8.46
CA PRO A 175 0.10 26.53 -7.65
C PRO A 175 0.16 26.08 -6.19
N ASN A 176 1.37 25.91 -5.68
CA ASN A 176 1.66 25.50 -4.30
C ASN A 176 1.25 24.07 -3.92
N ARG A 177 0.79 23.21 -4.85
CA ARG A 177 0.58 21.78 -4.60
C ARG A 177 1.38 20.94 -5.58
N HIS A 178 2.31 20.16 -5.04
CA HIS A 178 3.18 19.31 -5.82
C HIS A 178 2.86 17.85 -5.51
N ILE A 179 2.73 17.05 -6.55
CA ILE A 179 2.78 15.60 -6.43
C ILE A 179 4.23 15.18 -6.55
N LYS A 180 4.69 14.41 -5.57
CA LYS A 180 6.02 13.82 -5.55
C LYS A 180 5.88 12.31 -5.52
N TRP A 181 6.66 11.62 -6.33
CA TRP A 181 6.61 10.16 -6.33
C TRP A 181 7.99 9.53 -6.47
N LYS A 182 8.08 8.30 -6.01
CA LYS A 182 9.22 7.43 -6.21
C LYS A 182 8.78 6.28 -7.11
N ASP A 183 9.57 6.00 -8.14
CA ASP A 183 9.39 4.80 -8.94
C ASP A 183 9.68 3.53 -8.12
N TRP A 184 9.22 2.39 -8.62
CA TRP A 184 9.42 1.10 -7.98
C TRP A 184 10.87 0.85 -7.59
N SER A 185 11.09 0.56 -6.31
CA SER A 185 12.36 0.13 -5.75
C SER A 185 12.17 -1.19 -5.01
N VAL A 186 13.24 -1.94 -4.82
CA VAL A 186 13.22 -3.23 -4.13
C VAL A 186 14.23 -3.22 -3.00
N GLU A 187 13.83 -3.78 -1.86
CA GLU A 187 14.69 -4.02 -0.71
C GLU A 187 14.73 -5.52 -0.42
N TYR A 188 15.91 -6.01 -0.04
CA TYR A 188 16.15 -7.42 0.25
C TYR A 188 16.58 -7.63 1.70
N ILE A 189 16.06 -8.68 2.31
CA ILE A 189 16.39 -9.15 3.64
C ILE A 189 16.93 -10.57 3.49
N ASP A 190 18.22 -10.73 3.74
CA ASP A 190 18.90 -12.01 3.73
C ASP A 190 18.56 -12.80 5.00
N LEU A 191 17.80 -13.89 4.84
CA LEU A 191 17.29 -14.66 5.97
C LEU A 191 18.36 -15.51 6.66
N SER A 192 19.51 -15.73 6.02
CA SER A 192 20.60 -16.53 6.57
C SER A 192 21.28 -15.89 7.78
N LYS A 193 20.96 -14.62 8.05
CA LYS A 193 21.44 -13.82 9.17
C LYS A 193 20.63 -14.01 10.45
N PHE A 194 19.54 -14.78 10.40
CA PHE A 194 18.64 -15.01 11.53
C PHE A 194 18.66 -16.48 11.96
N SER A 195 17.95 -16.78 13.05
CA SER A 195 17.83 -18.12 13.63
C SER A 195 16.52 -18.80 13.24
N ILE A 196 16.52 -20.13 13.28
CA ILE A 196 15.28 -20.92 13.14
C ILE A 196 14.33 -20.54 14.29
N ASN A 197 13.05 -20.34 13.95
CA ASN A 197 11.98 -19.81 14.80
C ASN A 197 12.00 -18.31 15.08
N ASP A 198 12.98 -17.56 14.55
CA ASP A 198 12.85 -16.11 14.54
C ASP A 198 11.62 -15.68 13.73
N GLN A 199 10.98 -14.61 14.18
CA GLN A 199 9.82 -14.02 13.55
C GLN A 199 10.16 -12.60 13.11
N LEU A 200 10.13 -12.37 11.79
CA LEU A 200 10.19 -11.03 11.23
C LEU A 200 8.78 -10.46 11.10
N ARG A 201 8.57 -9.22 11.55
CA ARG A 201 7.39 -8.41 11.21
C ARG A 201 7.82 -7.18 10.44
N ILE A 202 7.23 -6.94 9.28
CA ILE A 202 7.43 -5.73 8.49
C ILE A 202 6.13 -4.93 8.53
N ASP A 203 6.22 -3.71 9.05
CA ASP A 203 5.12 -2.75 9.08
C ASP A 203 5.39 -1.67 8.03
N PHE A 204 4.53 -1.61 7.02
CA PHE A 204 4.47 -0.51 6.06
C PHE A 204 3.42 0.47 6.53
N GLU A 205 3.77 1.75 6.59
CA GLU A 205 2.85 2.80 7.04
C GLU A 205 2.82 3.97 6.06
N THR A 206 1.62 4.48 5.77
CA THR A 206 1.40 5.73 5.04
C THR A 206 0.71 6.74 5.94
N TYR A 207 0.99 8.00 5.67
CA TYR A 207 0.47 9.13 6.43
C TYR A 207 0.17 10.27 5.47
N ASP A 208 -1.01 10.85 5.65
CA ASP A 208 -1.26 12.24 5.30
C ASP A 208 -0.40 13.17 6.14
N CYS A 209 -0.34 14.42 5.71
CA CYS A 209 0.25 15.47 6.52
C CYS A 209 -0.59 15.70 7.80
N ALA A 210 0.05 16.11 8.90
CA ALA A 210 -0.56 16.15 10.22
C ALA A 210 -1.78 17.08 10.28
N VAL A 211 -1.77 18.16 9.50
CA VAL A 211 -2.87 19.15 9.41
C VAL A 211 -3.94 18.77 8.39
N GLY A 212 -3.81 17.62 7.72
CA GLY A 212 -4.84 17.06 6.84
C GLY A 212 -5.04 17.82 5.54
N GLN A 213 -3.97 18.39 4.99
CA GLN A 213 -4.00 19.18 3.76
C GLN A 213 -3.32 18.51 2.57
N SER A 214 -2.52 17.48 2.81
CA SER A 214 -1.83 16.72 1.77
C SER A 214 -1.87 15.24 2.09
N PHE A 215 -2.15 14.43 1.09
CA PHE A 215 -2.21 12.98 1.24
C PHE A 215 -0.87 12.29 1.00
N GLY A 216 -0.77 11.03 1.43
CA GLY A 216 0.32 10.12 1.07
C GLY A 216 -0.15 8.68 0.97
N TYR A 217 0.26 7.98 -0.07
CA TYR A 217 -0.01 6.55 -0.25
C TYR A 217 1.15 5.83 -0.93
N ALA A 218 1.13 4.50 -0.86
CA ALA A 218 2.17 3.64 -1.39
C ALA A 218 1.60 2.44 -2.14
N TYR A 219 2.34 1.95 -3.12
CA TYR A 219 2.14 0.65 -3.74
C TYR A 219 3.18 -0.34 -3.20
N LEU A 220 2.73 -1.53 -2.84
CA LEU A 220 3.54 -2.54 -2.16
C LEU A 220 3.42 -3.89 -2.87
N PHE A 221 4.54 -4.58 -3.03
CA PHE A 221 4.57 -5.97 -3.45
C PHE A 221 5.59 -6.72 -2.59
N PRO A 222 5.15 -7.53 -1.63
CA PRO A 222 6.07 -8.35 -0.86
C PRO A 222 6.27 -9.71 -1.54
N GLY A 223 7.46 -10.30 -1.39
CA GLY A 223 7.77 -11.60 -1.98
C GLY A 223 8.91 -12.32 -1.29
N TYR A 224 9.09 -13.58 -1.64
CA TYR A 224 10.16 -14.45 -1.14
C TYR A 224 10.85 -15.13 -2.31
N LEU A 225 12.18 -15.26 -2.23
CA LEU A 225 13.00 -15.97 -3.19
C LEU A 225 13.77 -17.07 -2.48
N ASP A 226 13.48 -18.32 -2.83
CA ASP A 226 14.27 -19.45 -2.38
C ASP A 226 15.63 -19.49 -3.10
N GLN A 227 16.72 -19.45 -2.35
CA GLN A 227 18.06 -19.56 -2.92
C GLN A 227 18.44 -21.00 -3.29
N ALA A 228 17.66 -22.02 -2.89
CA ALA A 228 17.88 -23.40 -3.33
C ALA A 228 17.67 -23.57 -4.86
N ILE A 229 17.06 -22.60 -5.54
CA ILE A 229 16.94 -22.54 -7.00
C ILE A 229 18.17 -21.84 -7.61
N LYS A 230 19.36 -22.41 -7.42
CA LYS A 230 20.55 -22.10 -8.26
C LYS A 230 21.34 -23.38 -8.54
N SER A 231 20.80 -24.20 -9.44
CA SER A 231 21.59 -25.10 -10.28
C SER A 231 20.92 -25.24 -11.65
N TYR A 232 21.27 -24.32 -12.55
CA TYR A 232 21.21 -24.51 -13.99
C TYR A 232 22.52 -24.01 -14.59
#